data_AF-A0A3R7IBT9-F1
#
_entry.id   AF-A0A3R7IBT9-F1
#
_cell.length_a   1.000
_cell.length_b   1.000
_cell.length_c   1.000
_cell.angle_alpha   90.00
_cell.angle_beta   90.00
_cell.angle_gamma   90.00
#
_symmetry.space_group_name_H-M   'P 1'
#
loop_
_entity.id
_entity.type
_entity.pdbx_description
1 polymer ?
#
loop_
_entity_poly.entity_id
_entity_poly.type
_entity_poly.pdbx_seq_one_letter_code
_entity_poly.pdbx_strand_id
1 'polypeptide(L)' 'MSKKRREVQKIPPHKHCKECGISISPDKVFCSKRCESAYENRLKKQRRMNYILLAAMFGILLIVSFAPLMFPP' A
#
# COMPACT_ATOMS: atom_id res chain seq x y z
N MET A 1 9.92 33.48 -35.95
CA MET A 1 9.81 32.45 -34.89
C MET A 1 8.44 31.78 -34.99
N SER A 2 8.35 30.57 -35.56
CA SER A 2 7.08 29.89 -35.87
C SER A 2 6.65 28.99 -34.70
N LYS A 3 5.53 29.33 -34.06
CA LYS A 3 5.00 28.68 -32.85
C LYS A 3 4.18 27.45 -33.27
N LYS A 4 4.83 26.28 -33.39
CA LYS A 4 4.19 25.02 -33.76
C LYS A 4 3.27 24.55 -32.62
N ARG A 5 1.96 24.72 -32.83
CA ARG A 5 0.88 24.27 -31.93
C ARG A 5 0.96 22.74 -31.81
N ARG A 6 1.27 22.23 -30.61
CA ARG A 6 1.24 20.79 -30.31
C ARG A 6 -0.23 20.37 -30.26
N GLU A 7 -0.71 19.65 -31.26
CA GLU A 7 -1.96 18.92 -31.13
C GLU A 7 -1.78 17.85 -30.05
N VAL A 8 -2.48 18.03 -28.93
CA VAL A 8 -2.52 17.06 -27.85
C VAL A 8 -3.28 15.84 -28.37
N GLN A 9 -2.55 14.87 -28.91
CA GLN A 9 -3.12 13.55 -29.20
C GLN A 9 -3.78 13.05 -27.92
N LYS A 10 -5.11 12.90 -27.96
CA LYS A 10 -5.90 12.33 -26.86
C LYS A 10 -5.54 10.86 -26.74
N ILE A 11 -4.44 10.55 -26.05
CA ILE A 11 -4.08 9.19 -25.68
C ILE A 11 -5.23 8.68 -24.79
N PRO A 12 -5.93 7.60 -25.16
CA PRO A 12 -7.01 7.08 -24.35
C PRO A 12 -6.47 6.73 -22.95
N PRO A 13 -7.22 7.01 -21.87
CA PRO A 13 -6.78 6.72 -20.51
C PRO A 13 -6.61 5.21 -20.37
N HIS A 14 -5.35 4.77 -20.27
CA HIS A 14 -4.99 3.39 -19.95
C HIS A 14 -4.47 3.35 -18.52
N LYS A 15 -4.86 2.32 -17.77
CA LYS A 15 -4.30 2.05 -16.44
C LYS A 15 -3.38 0.84 -16.55
N HIS A 16 -2.40 0.77 -15.67
CA HIS A 16 -1.57 -0.42 -15.52
C HIS A 16 -2.07 -1.19 -14.28
N CYS A 17 -2.07 -2.52 -14.36
CA CYS A 17 -2.39 -3.33 -13.19
C CYS A 17 -1.34 -3.11 -12.09
N LYS A 18 -1.80 -2.91 -10.85
CA LYS A 18 -0.94 -2.67 -9.69
C LYS A 18 0.02 -3.81 -9.33
N GLU A 19 -0.22 -5.02 -9.83
CA GLU A 19 0.65 -6.18 -9.55
C GLU A 19 1.46 -6.66 -10.76
N CYS A 20 0.85 -6.73 -11.95
CA CYS A 20 1.49 -7.29 -13.14
C CYS A 20 2.04 -6.22 -14.10
N GLY A 21 1.65 -4.95 -13.96
CA GLY A 21 2.07 -3.86 -14.85
C GLY A 21 1.46 -3.88 -16.26
N ILE A 22 0.56 -4.83 -16.54
CA ILE A 22 -0.10 -4.95 -17.85
C ILE A 22 -1.09 -3.81 -18.05
N SER A 23 -1.18 -3.28 -19.28
CA SER A 23 -2.17 -2.29 -19.69
C SER A 23 -3.59 -2.88 -19.60
N ILE A 24 -4.44 -2.25 -18.80
CA ILE A 24 -5.83 -2.62 -18.58
C ILE A 24 -6.76 -1.43 -18.89
N SER A 25 -8.01 -1.74 -19.22
CA SER A 25 -9.06 -0.74 -19.39
C SER A 25 -9.16 0.14 -18.13
N PRO A 26 -9.45 1.45 -18.28
CA PRO A 26 -9.49 2.39 -17.15
C PRO A 26 -10.54 2.03 -16.09
N ASP A 27 -11.52 1.18 -16.43
CA ASP A 27 -12.57 0.70 -15.54
C ASP A 27 -12.10 -0.43 -14.61
N LYS A 28 -11.03 -1.13 -14.96
CA LYS A 28 -10.50 -2.26 -14.20
C LYS A 28 -9.22 -1.86 -13.46
N VAL A 29 -8.99 -2.46 -12.28
CA VAL A 29 -7.81 -2.19 -11.42
C VAL A 29 -6.76 -3.30 -11.51
N PHE A 30 -7.19 -4.53 -11.82
CA PHE A 30 -6.32 -5.70 -11.95
C PHE A 30 -6.49 -6.40 -13.30
N CYS A 31 -5.39 -6.98 -13.81
CA CYS A 31 -5.39 -7.72 -15.08
C CYS A 31 -6.15 -9.06 -14.98
N SER A 32 -6.24 -9.66 -13.79
CA SER A 32 -6.94 -10.92 -13.53
C SER A 32 -7.25 -11.10 -12.05
N LYS A 33 -8.17 -12.03 -11.72
CA LYS A 33 -8.46 -12.44 -10.32
C LYS A 33 -7.21 -12.91 -9.56
N ARG A 34 -6.21 -13.46 -10.27
CA ARG A 34 -4.94 -13.87 -9.68
C ARG A 34 -4.13 -12.69 -9.16
N CYS A 35 -4.13 -11.57 -9.88
CA CYS A 35 -3.43 -10.35 -9.45
C CYS A 35 -4.16 -9.66 -8.30
N GLU A 36 -5.49 -9.68 -8.32
CA GLU A 36 -6.30 -9.20 -7.20
C GLU A 36 -6.03 -10.01 -5.92
N SER A 37 -6.07 -11.34 -5.99
CA SER A 37 -5.81 -12.19 -4.82
C SER A 37 -4.37 -12.09 -4.31
N ALA A 38 -3.39 -11.95 -5.19
CA ALA A 38 -2.00 -11.71 -4.80
C ALA A 38 -1.86 -10.37 -4.05
N TYR A 39 -2.48 -9.30 -4.57
CA TYR A 39 -2.48 -7.99 -3.94
C TYR A 39 -3.16 -8.01 -2.57
N GLU A 40 -4.34 -8.63 -2.48
CA GLU A 40 -5.04 -8.80 -1.20
C GLU A 40 -4.22 -9.59 -0.19
N ASN A 41 -3.56 -10.67 -0.60
CA ASN A 41 -2.71 -11.46 0.29
C ASN A 41 -1.51 -10.66 0.80
N ARG A 42 -0.88 -9.83 -0.06
CA ARG A 42 0.17 -8.91 0.36
C ARG A 42 -0.35 -7.89 1.38
N LEU A 43 -1.51 -7.31 1.13
CA LEU A 43 -2.18 -6.37 2.05
C LEU A 43 -2.52 -7.02 3.39
N LYS A 44 -3.09 -8.22 3.38
CA LYS A 44 -3.42 -8.98 4.61
C LYS A 44 -2.15 -9.27 5.41
N LYS A 45 -1.06 -9.67 4.74
CA LYS A 45 0.24 -9.90 5.39
C LYS A 45 0.80 -8.61 5.99
N GLN A 46 0.80 -7.51 5.24
CA GLN A 46 1.27 -6.21 5.75
C GLN A 46 0.45 -5.74 6.94
N ARG A 47 -0.88 -5.83 6.89
CA ARG A 47 -1.75 -5.47 8.02
C ARG A 47 -1.41 -6.30 9.26
N ARG A 48 -1.26 -7.62 9.10
CA ARG A 48 -0.87 -8.51 10.21
C ARG A 48 0.47 -8.10 10.81
N MET A 49 1.48 -7.83 9.97
CA MET A 49 2.80 -7.38 10.44
C MET A 49 2.72 -6.03 11.18
N ASN A 50 1.94 -5.08 10.66
CA ASN A 50 1.74 -3.78 11.32
C ASN A 50 1.05 -3.94 12.68
N TYR A 51 0.04 -4.81 12.80
CA TYR A 51 -0.60 -5.07 14.09
C TYR A 51 0.37 -5.71 15.10
N ILE A 52 1.22 -6.64 14.67
CA ILE A 52 2.24 -7.25 15.53
C ILE A 52 3.23 -6.20 16.01
N LEU A 53 3.72 -5.35 15.11
CA LEU A 53 4.65 -4.27 15.45
C LEU A 53 4.02 -3.29 16.45
N LEU A 54 2.77 -2.89 16.20
CA LEU A 54 2.03 -1.99 17.08
C LEU A 54 1.83 -2.60 18.47
N ALA A 55 1.44 -3.87 18.55
CA ALA A 55 1.29 -4.60 19.81
C ALA A 55 2.62 -4.69 20.58
N ALA A 56 3.73 -4.95 19.89
CA ALA A 56 5.06 -4.97 20.50
C ALA A 56 5.46 -3.60 21.05
N MET A 57 5.25 -2.52 20.29
CA MET A 57 5.50 -1.15 20.75
C MET A 57 4.68 -0.82 22.01
N PHE A 58 3.39 -1.12 22.00
CA PHE A 58 2.54 -0.91 23.17
C PHE A 58 2.99 -1.75 24.36
N GLY A 59 3.35 -3.01 24.15
CA GLY A 59 3.88 -3.88 25.20
C GLY A 59 5.13 -3.29 25.88
N ILE A 60 6.09 -2.80 25.08
CA ILE A 60 7.29 -2.14 25.61
C ILE A 60 6.94 -0.87 26.38
N LEU A 61 6.04 -0.04 25.85
CA LEU A 61 5.63 1.22 26.49
C LEU A 61 4.95 0.97 27.84
N LEU A 62 4.11 -0.07 27.92
CA LEU A 62 3.50 -0.51 29.18
C LEU A 62 4.57 -0.99 30.16
N ILE A 63 5.52 -1.83 29.74
CA ILE A 63 6.59 -2.29 30.62
C ILE A 63 7.40 -1.10 31.16
N VAL A 64 7.82 -0.17 30.31
CA VAL A 64 8.63 0.99 30.73
C VAL A 64 7.84 1.94 31.64
N SER A 65 6.53 2.12 31.41
CA SER A 65 5.71 3.00 32.24
C SER A 65 5.32 2.39 33.59
N PHE A 66 5.07 1.08 33.64
CA PHE A 66 4.64 0.38 34.86
C PHE A 66 5.79 -0.24 35.67
N ALA A 67 6.94 -0.56 35.06
CA ALA A 67 8.12 -1.06 35.77
C ALA A 67 8.60 -0.15 36.92
N PRO A 68 8.76 1.17 36.75
CA PRO A 68 9.18 2.05 37.85
C PRO A 68 8.10 2.21 38.93
N LEU A 69 6.84 1.89 38.64
CA LEU A 69 5.75 1.88 39.63
C LEU A 69 5.79 0.62 40.50
N MET A 70 6.31 -0.49 39.97
CA MET A 70 6.45 -1.76 40.69
C MET A 70 7.77 -1.85 41.48
N PHE A 71 8.84 -1.20 41.03
CA PHE A 71 10.13 -1.09 41.70
C PHE A 71 10.48 0.39 41.95
N PRO A 72 9.90 1.01 43.00
CA PRO A 72 10.35 2.32 43.43
C PRO A 72 11.77 2.22 44.03
N PRO A 73 12.63 3.25 43.87
CA PRO A 73 13.96 3.30 44.48
C PRO A 73 13.90 3.42 46.01
#